data_AF-A0A8H4PA01-F1
#
_entry.id   AF-A0A8H4PA01-F1
#
_cell.length_a   1.000
_cell.length_b   1.000
_cell.length_c   1.000
_cell.angle_alpha   90.00
_cell.angle_beta   90.00
_cell.angle_gamma   90.00
#
_symmetry.space_group_name_H-M   'P 1'
#
loop_
_entity.id
_entity.type
_entity.pdbx_description
1 polymer ?
#
loop_
_entity_poly.entity_id
_entity_poly.type
_entity_poly.pdbx_seq_one_letter_code
_entity_poly.pdbx_strand_id
1 'polypeptide(L)'
;MHLFDPHRVFRELYETACSRAACEFKPGYKSVLPPAEIVRLISDSMFTQFAQFQALGTSLDWHREQLAYNSASLAVITSRETCFSCIRRRPKYNFPCGHFICEHCIRTFCHADESDPWLFLPDVCLICSVPTPGLSIRLIPDTCRTRVLSIDGGGVRGAAPIGFLKAIEDEVGIPGYKVQRLFDVKIGTSSGALAVTSLDVLGWSIEDCMTHLKKFAEAAFPRSSPFILRFFHDTPIFPTVARLLAFLHACLTDSKYPSVGLEKLLMDTYGSACQITGISNATEMGTHVGVTLTRADDGQEQPTVRAATAAPYYFPPEKMNSHGKFQDGGITHNNPACIAIREAIALSHDETEPSIVVSLGTGSGTNTGGEPSGMFYHWFPLRLWRALWKPTESKNVWKHLRSHYNQTSSINFYRFDLDFAEDEPLLDEVDKMDGIWETAHQNIRGSPDLRTLCRRFRAEFFLFELDERYPPHFSRGAYQCTGHISCRLRAKTPEYEGFMQQLCSKGACIQLGGQVLEFTPEDVQKNIRFSVHFSVPCLDSPFSVKLVEEGQGLDISGSPFTAKWLIRRQGLDMNFGTTDHRKRRAFESLDEREPKRRKRWVY
;
A
#
# COMPACT_ATOMS: atom_id res chain seq x y z
N MET A 1 27.82 -4.03 30.19
CA MET A 1 26.35 -4.09 30.36
C MET A 1 26.07 -3.68 31.80
N HIS A 2 25.31 -2.62 32.06
CA HIS A 2 24.96 -2.26 33.44
C HIS A 2 24.10 -3.39 34.02
N LEU A 3 24.62 -4.13 34.98
CA LEU A 3 23.95 -5.26 35.60
C LEU A 3 22.99 -4.72 36.67
N PHE A 4 21.79 -4.36 36.25
CA PHE A 4 20.69 -4.13 37.18
C PHE A 4 20.22 -5.48 37.74
N ASP A 5 19.90 -5.52 39.03
CA ASP A 5 19.28 -6.70 39.62
C ASP A 5 17.91 -6.96 38.95
N PRO A 6 17.74 -8.07 38.22
CA PRO A 6 16.51 -8.38 37.48
C PRO A 6 15.28 -8.47 38.40
N HIS A 7 15.43 -8.88 39.66
CA HIS A 7 14.31 -8.90 40.61
C HIS A 7 13.85 -7.49 40.95
N ARG A 8 14.79 -6.55 41.12
CA ARG A 8 14.46 -5.14 41.35
C ARG A 8 13.81 -4.53 40.12
N VAL A 9 14.29 -4.85 38.92
CA VAL A 9 13.66 -4.41 37.67
C VAL A 9 12.23 -4.92 37.56
N PHE A 10 11.97 -6.20 37.88
CA PHE A 10 10.62 -6.76 37.88
C PHE A 10 9.69 -6.02 38.85
N ARG A 11 10.15 -5.82 40.10
CA ARG A 11 9.41 -5.14 41.16
C ARG A 11 9.00 -3.71 40.77
N GLU A 12 9.96 -2.94 40.27
CA GLU A 12 9.76 -1.51 39.97
C GLU A 12 8.95 -1.30 38.68
N LEU A 13 9.11 -2.15 37.66
CA LEU A 13 8.54 -1.89 36.34
C LEU A 13 7.34 -2.78 35.96
N TYR A 14 7.26 -4.01 36.48
CA TYR A 14 6.34 -5.03 35.96
C TYR A 14 5.35 -5.55 37.00
N GLU A 15 5.73 -5.64 38.28
CA GLU A 15 4.93 -6.29 39.33
C GLU A 15 3.51 -5.73 39.45
N THR A 16 3.35 -4.40 39.40
CA THR A 16 2.03 -3.76 39.48
C THR A 16 1.14 -4.16 38.31
N ALA A 17 1.68 -4.18 37.08
CA ALA A 17 0.94 -4.57 35.89
C ALA A 17 0.58 -6.06 35.90
N CYS A 18 1.54 -6.92 36.28
CA CYS A 18 1.30 -8.36 36.43
C CYS A 18 0.24 -8.66 37.50
N SER A 19 0.26 -7.94 38.62
CA SER A 19 -0.72 -8.11 39.70
C SER A 19 -2.13 -7.75 39.24
N ARG A 20 -2.28 -6.65 38.50
CA ARG A 20 -3.57 -6.26 37.89
C ARG A 20 -4.05 -7.31 36.90
N ALA A 21 -3.20 -7.74 35.98
CA ALA A 21 -3.55 -8.76 34.99
C ALA A 21 -3.96 -10.09 35.65
N ALA A 22 -3.23 -10.52 36.69
CA ALA A 22 -3.53 -11.73 37.45
C ALA A 22 -4.86 -11.65 38.22
N CYS A 23 -5.26 -10.46 38.68
CA CYS A 23 -6.57 -10.24 39.32
C CYS A 23 -7.74 -10.23 38.32
N GLU A 24 -7.51 -9.72 37.11
CA GLU A 24 -8.53 -9.66 36.04
C GLU A 24 -8.70 -11.00 35.31
N PHE A 25 -7.69 -11.88 35.38
CA PHE A 25 -7.70 -13.19 34.75
C PHE A 25 -8.78 -14.10 35.37
N LYS A 26 -9.87 -14.36 34.63
CA LYS A 26 -10.92 -15.31 35.02
C LYS A 26 -10.66 -16.67 34.37
N PRO A 27 -10.21 -17.69 35.13
CA PRO A 27 -9.88 -18.98 34.54
C PRO A 27 -11.13 -19.80 34.19
N GLY A 28 -11.17 -20.32 32.96
CA GLY A 28 -12.07 -21.42 32.55
C GLY A 28 -11.53 -22.82 32.86
N TYR A 29 -10.30 -22.92 33.40
CA TYR A 29 -9.64 -24.18 33.76
C TYR A 29 -9.53 -24.33 35.29
N LYS A 30 -9.81 -25.54 35.79
CA LYS A 30 -10.13 -25.90 37.18
C LYS A 30 -8.98 -25.84 38.22
N SER A 31 -7.99 -24.97 38.08
CA SER A 31 -7.09 -24.63 39.20
C SER A 31 -6.69 -23.16 39.17
N VAL A 32 -7.13 -22.41 40.18
CA VAL A 32 -6.86 -20.96 40.27
C VAL A 32 -5.74 -20.76 41.28
N LEU A 33 -4.51 -20.61 40.78
CA LEU A 33 -3.42 -20.10 41.61
C LEU A 33 -3.79 -18.69 42.11
N PRO A 34 -3.48 -18.33 43.37
CA PRO A 34 -3.67 -16.96 43.85
C PRO A 34 -2.93 -15.97 42.93
N PRO A 35 -3.46 -14.75 42.70
CA PRO A 35 -2.79 -13.75 41.86
C PRO A 35 -1.34 -13.47 42.26
N ALA A 36 -1.04 -13.47 43.56
CA ALA A 36 0.31 -13.30 44.08
C ALA A 36 1.26 -14.44 43.65
N GLU A 37 0.76 -15.67 43.58
CA GLU A 37 1.55 -16.83 43.15
C GLU A 37 1.81 -16.80 41.64
N ILE A 38 0.85 -16.33 40.85
CA ILE A 38 1.03 -16.08 39.41
C ILE A 38 2.13 -15.04 39.18
N VAL A 39 2.08 -13.91 39.91
CA VAL A 39 3.09 -12.84 39.82
C VAL A 39 4.48 -13.36 40.22
N ARG A 40 4.56 -14.18 41.27
CA ARG A 40 5.81 -14.83 41.71
C ARG A 40 6.39 -15.73 40.62
N LEU A 41 5.56 -16.58 40.00
CA LEU A 41 6.00 -17.46 38.90
C LEU A 41 6.47 -16.66 37.68
N ILE A 42 5.82 -15.55 37.35
CA ILE A 42 6.26 -14.66 36.27
C ILE A 42 7.63 -14.05 36.61
N SER A 43 7.83 -13.58 37.84
CA SER A 43 9.12 -13.05 38.30
C SER A 43 10.24 -14.10 38.21
N ASP A 44 9.99 -15.31 38.71
CA ASP A 44 10.96 -16.41 38.69
C ASP A 44 11.30 -16.84 37.26
N SER A 45 10.29 -16.85 36.37
CA SER A 45 10.46 -17.11 34.95
C SER A 45 11.30 -16.03 34.27
N MET A 46 11.01 -14.74 34.50
CA MET A 46 11.81 -13.64 33.97
C MET A 46 13.28 -13.74 34.41
N PHE A 47 13.52 -14.04 35.68
CA PHE A 47 14.87 -14.22 36.20
C PHE A 47 15.61 -15.36 35.51
N THR A 48 14.97 -16.53 35.41
CA THR A 48 15.54 -17.72 34.76
C THR A 48 15.87 -17.45 33.29
N GLN A 49 14.92 -16.82 32.57
CA GLN A 49 15.12 -16.46 31.17
C GLN A 49 16.24 -15.42 30.99
N PHE A 50 16.37 -14.44 31.91
CA PHE A 50 17.45 -13.47 31.87
C PHE A 50 18.83 -14.12 32.05
N ALA A 51 18.95 -15.07 32.99
CA ALA A 51 20.19 -15.82 33.20
C ALA A 51 20.55 -16.68 31.98
N GLN A 52 19.56 -17.32 31.35
CA GLN A 52 19.76 -18.12 30.13
C GLN A 52 20.14 -17.24 28.93
N PHE A 53 19.48 -16.09 28.76
CA PHE A 53 19.80 -15.10 27.73
C PHE A 53 21.26 -14.62 27.82
N GLN A 54 21.76 -14.35 29.03
CA GLN A 54 23.15 -13.92 29.23
C GLN A 54 24.17 -14.96 28.74
N ALA A 55 23.80 -16.25 28.67
CA ALA A 55 24.67 -17.32 28.19
C ALA A 55 24.67 -17.48 26.66
N LEU A 56 23.56 -17.15 25.97
CA LEU A 56 23.37 -17.38 24.52
C LEU A 56 23.83 -16.21 23.63
N GLY A 57 23.98 -15.01 24.19
CA GLY A 57 24.64 -13.88 23.53
C GLY A 57 23.70 -12.72 23.18
N THR A 58 22.72 -12.90 22.29
CA THR A 58 21.81 -11.81 21.87
C THR A 58 20.35 -12.04 22.24
N SER A 59 19.63 -10.96 22.54
CA SER A 59 18.21 -11.03 22.91
C SER A 59 17.35 -11.50 21.75
N LEU A 60 17.84 -11.28 20.52
CA LEU A 60 17.21 -11.71 19.28
C LEU A 60 17.20 -13.24 19.18
N ASP A 61 18.37 -13.86 19.38
CA ASP A 61 18.52 -15.32 19.28
C ASP A 61 17.72 -16.02 20.38
N TRP A 62 17.78 -15.48 21.61
CA TRP A 62 16.96 -15.99 22.72
C TRP A 62 15.46 -15.93 22.40
N HIS A 63 14.97 -14.81 21.87
CA HIS A 63 13.55 -14.68 21.52
C HIS A 63 13.14 -15.65 20.42
N ARG A 64 14.02 -15.89 19.43
CA ARG A 64 13.77 -16.89 18.38
C ARG A 64 13.65 -18.30 18.96
N GLU A 65 14.52 -18.67 19.90
CA GLU A 65 14.44 -19.97 20.59
C GLU A 65 13.16 -20.10 21.41
N GLN A 66 12.74 -19.05 22.13
CA GLN A 66 11.50 -19.08 22.90
C GLN A 66 10.26 -19.22 22.02
N LEU A 67 10.21 -18.55 20.86
CA LEU A 67 9.12 -18.74 19.89
C LEU A 67 9.09 -20.18 19.36
N ALA A 68 10.25 -20.74 19.00
CA ALA A 68 10.34 -22.11 18.53
C ALA A 68 9.92 -23.13 19.61
N TYR A 69 10.38 -22.95 20.86
CA TYR A 69 10.04 -23.80 21.99
C TYR A 69 8.53 -23.81 22.29
N ASN A 70 7.86 -22.65 22.16
CA ASN A 70 6.43 -22.52 22.43
C ASN A 70 5.54 -22.68 21.19
N SER A 71 6.12 -23.02 20.03
CA SER A 71 5.43 -23.05 18.73
C SER A 71 4.14 -23.88 18.72
N ALA A 72 4.12 -25.03 19.39
CA ALA A 72 2.95 -25.90 19.48
C ALA A 72 1.76 -25.24 20.22
N SER A 73 2.04 -24.51 21.30
CA SER A 73 1.00 -23.77 22.04
C SER A 73 0.55 -22.54 21.29
N LEU A 74 1.49 -21.85 20.64
CA LEU A 74 1.22 -20.64 19.86
C LEU A 74 0.49 -20.93 18.53
N ALA A 75 0.58 -22.17 18.02
CA ALA A 75 -0.07 -22.57 16.78
C ALA A 75 -1.60 -22.42 16.82
N VAL A 76 -2.21 -22.56 18.00
CA VAL A 76 -3.68 -22.56 18.17
C VAL A 76 -4.24 -21.14 18.28
N ILE A 77 -3.39 -20.14 18.57
CA ILE A 77 -3.82 -18.75 18.77
C ILE A 77 -3.50 -17.89 17.55
N THR A 78 -4.43 -17.01 17.19
CA THR A 78 -4.23 -16.00 16.15
C THR A 78 -4.77 -14.65 16.64
N SER A 79 -4.15 -13.55 16.20
CA SER A 79 -4.64 -12.20 16.51
C SER A 79 -4.35 -11.28 15.33
N ARG A 80 -5.35 -10.46 14.98
CA ARG A 80 -5.27 -9.44 13.93
C ARG A 80 -4.90 -8.07 14.47
N GLU A 81 -4.97 -7.88 15.78
CA GLU A 81 -4.70 -6.60 16.44
C GLU A 81 -3.29 -6.53 17.00
N THR A 82 -2.76 -7.67 17.45
CA THR A 82 -1.44 -7.76 18.08
C THR A 82 -0.63 -8.88 17.46
N CYS A 83 0.57 -8.56 17.01
CA CYS A 83 1.52 -9.53 16.47
C CYS A 83 2.07 -10.37 17.61
N PHE A 84 1.65 -11.63 17.73
CA PHE A 84 2.12 -12.51 18.81
C PHE A 84 3.59 -12.89 18.74
N SER A 85 4.27 -12.63 17.62
CA SER A 85 5.74 -12.73 17.57
C SER A 85 6.42 -11.68 18.46
N CYS A 86 5.89 -10.46 18.59
CA CYS A 86 6.50 -9.41 19.43
C CYS A 86 5.60 -8.84 20.53
N ILE A 87 4.34 -9.31 20.62
CA ILE A 87 3.29 -8.93 21.56
C ILE A 87 3.02 -7.41 21.69
N ARG A 88 3.53 -6.60 20.77
CA ARG A 88 3.56 -5.13 20.89
C ARG A 88 2.93 -4.38 19.72
N ARG A 89 3.11 -4.87 18.49
CA ARG A 89 2.78 -4.11 17.27
C ARG A 89 1.58 -4.73 16.56
N ARG A 90 0.82 -3.89 15.86
CA ARG A 90 -0.22 -4.36 14.96
C ARG A 90 0.42 -5.15 13.81
N PRO A 91 -0.02 -6.40 13.55
CA PRO A 91 0.54 -7.17 12.46
C PRO A 91 0.01 -6.69 11.10
N LYS A 92 0.78 -6.94 10.04
CA LYS A 92 0.46 -6.53 8.66
C LYS A 92 0.35 -7.69 7.67
N TYR A 93 1.11 -8.77 7.88
CA TYR A 93 1.25 -9.87 6.93
C TYR A 93 0.62 -11.15 7.46
N ASN A 94 -0.35 -11.72 6.74
CA ASN A 94 -1.01 -12.97 7.10
C ASN A 94 -0.30 -14.17 6.46
N PHE A 95 0.25 -15.06 7.26
CA PHE A 95 0.95 -16.26 6.79
C PHE A 95 -0.05 -17.36 6.40
N PRO A 96 0.34 -18.37 5.58
CA PRO A 96 -0.59 -19.42 5.12
C PRO A 96 -1.17 -20.26 6.26
N CYS A 97 -0.46 -20.32 7.39
CA CYS A 97 -0.93 -20.95 8.63
C CYS A 97 -1.99 -20.13 9.40
N GLY A 98 -2.34 -18.92 8.93
CA GLY A 98 -3.31 -18.00 9.55
C GLY A 98 -2.72 -17.03 10.58
N HIS A 99 -1.42 -17.08 10.84
CA HIS A 99 -0.74 -16.18 11.77
C HIS A 99 -0.43 -14.83 11.13
N PHE A 100 -0.68 -13.75 11.88
CA PHE A 100 -0.39 -12.39 11.45
C PHE A 100 0.91 -11.87 12.07
N ILE A 101 1.84 -11.42 11.21
CA ILE A 101 3.18 -10.94 11.59
C ILE A 101 3.34 -9.45 11.25
N CYS A 102 3.98 -8.68 12.14
CA CYS A 102 4.27 -7.26 11.88
C CYS A 102 5.55 -7.06 11.07
N GLU A 103 5.63 -5.95 10.35
CA GLU A 103 6.78 -5.57 9.51
C GLU A 103 8.12 -5.59 10.25
N HIS A 104 8.13 -5.17 11.52
CA HIS A 104 9.35 -5.16 12.33
C HIS A 104 9.84 -6.59 12.60
N CYS A 105 8.94 -7.53 12.91
CA CYS A 105 9.31 -8.92 13.09
C CYS A 105 9.88 -9.52 11.80
N ILE A 106 9.33 -9.18 10.63
CA ILE A 106 9.88 -9.60 9.33
C ILE A 106 11.30 -9.06 9.17
N ARG A 107 11.53 -7.76 9.36
CA ARG A 107 12.87 -7.14 9.28
C ARG A 107 13.89 -7.73 10.25
N THR A 108 13.41 -8.12 11.43
CA THR A 108 14.26 -8.55 12.55
C THR A 108 14.62 -10.04 12.45
N PHE A 109 13.67 -10.89 12.08
CA PHE A 109 13.82 -12.35 12.16
C PHE A 109 13.98 -13.04 10.81
N CYS A 110 13.52 -12.45 9.71
CA CYS A 110 13.64 -13.02 8.37
C CYS A 110 14.90 -12.49 7.68
N HIS A 111 15.47 -13.30 6.78
CA HIS A 111 16.60 -12.87 5.98
C HIS A 111 16.11 -12.10 4.75
N ALA A 112 16.90 -11.11 4.32
CA ALA A 112 16.70 -10.44 3.05
C ALA A 112 17.37 -11.23 1.92
N ASP A 113 16.83 -11.11 0.72
CA ASP A 113 17.41 -11.67 -0.50
C ASP A 113 18.78 -11.04 -0.79
N GLU A 114 19.72 -11.84 -1.31
CA GLU A 114 21.09 -11.37 -1.60
C GLU A 114 21.13 -10.32 -2.71
N SER A 115 20.22 -10.41 -3.68
CA SER A 115 20.13 -9.47 -4.81
C SER A 115 19.31 -8.23 -4.47
N ASP A 116 18.38 -8.33 -3.50
CA ASP A 116 17.46 -7.28 -3.14
C ASP A 116 17.27 -7.12 -1.62
N PRO A 117 17.98 -6.18 -0.96
CA PRO A 117 17.86 -5.91 0.48
C PRO A 117 16.47 -5.53 1.01
N TRP A 118 15.50 -5.24 0.13
CA TRP A 118 14.14 -4.93 0.54
C TRP A 118 13.16 -6.08 0.31
N LEU A 119 13.62 -7.20 -0.24
CA LEU A 119 12.84 -8.43 -0.39
C LEU A 119 13.22 -9.39 0.73
N PHE A 120 12.27 -9.73 1.60
CA PHE A 120 12.46 -10.66 2.70
C PHE A 120 11.85 -12.01 2.35
N LEU A 121 12.53 -13.08 2.73
CA LEU A 121 12.13 -14.47 2.45
C LEU A 121 11.90 -15.20 3.79
N PRO A 122 10.66 -15.19 4.32
CA PRO A 122 10.31 -16.01 5.47
C PRO A 122 10.22 -17.48 5.05
N ASP A 123 11.20 -18.30 5.44
CA ASP A 123 11.17 -19.76 5.18
C ASP A 123 10.13 -20.48 6.04
N VAL A 124 9.85 -19.94 7.23
CA VAL A 124 8.93 -20.49 8.23
C VAL A 124 8.14 -19.37 8.90
N CYS A 125 6.95 -19.71 9.40
CA CYS A 125 6.20 -18.84 10.29
C CYS A 125 6.97 -18.62 11.61
N LEU A 126 7.15 -17.36 12.00
CA LEU A 126 7.84 -16.98 13.24
C LEU A 126 7.14 -17.45 14.52
N ILE A 127 5.85 -17.80 14.46
CA ILE A 127 5.04 -18.15 15.62
C ILE A 127 4.89 -19.67 15.76
N CYS A 128 4.53 -20.38 14.69
CA CYS A 128 4.24 -21.81 14.73
C CYS A 128 5.26 -22.68 14.00
N SER A 129 6.30 -22.08 13.41
CA SER A 129 7.37 -22.77 12.67
C SER A 129 6.92 -23.59 11.46
N VAL A 130 5.66 -23.44 11.02
CA VAL A 130 5.17 -24.05 9.78
C VAL A 130 5.94 -23.48 8.57
N PRO A 131 6.47 -24.31 7.67
CA PRO A 131 7.16 -23.86 6.46
C PRO A 131 6.28 -22.99 5.56
N THR A 132 6.88 -21.98 4.95
CA THR A 132 6.23 -21.04 4.04
C THR A 132 6.95 -20.98 2.69
N PRO A 133 6.95 -22.08 1.92
CA PRO A 133 7.67 -22.15 0.65
C PRO A 133 7.14 -21.11 -0.34
N GLY A 134 8.05 -20.37 -0.98
CA GLY A 134 7.71 -19.36 -1.98
C GLY A 134 7.14 -18.05 -1.43
N LEU A 135 7.08 -17.87 -0.10
CA LEU A 135 6.67 -16.60 0.50
C LEU A 135 7.78 -15.56 0.35
N SER A 136 7.47 -14.48 -0.35
CA SER A 136 8.33 -13.30 -0.44
C SER A 136 7.57 -12.05 0.00
N ILE A 137 8.21 -11.22 0.82
CA ILE A 137 7.63 -10.00 1.38
C ILE A 137 8.55 -8.84 1.06
N ARG A 138 8.08 -7.92 0.22
CA ARG A 138 8.84 -6.70 -0.09
C ARG A 138 8.44 -5.58 0.84
N LEU A 139 9.44 -4.90 1.40
CA LEU A 139 9.26 -3.75 2.27
C LEU A 139 9.63 -2.46 1.55
N ILE A 140 8.98 -1.36 1.96
CA ILE A 140 9.29 -0.03 1.46
C ILE A 140 10.60 0.43 2.14
N PRO A 141 11.61 0.92 1.39
CA PRO A 141 12.83 1.47 1.97
C PRO A 141 12.56 2.63 2.93
N ASP A 142 13.41 2.79 3.94
CA ASP A 142 13.15 3.75 5.03
C ASP A 142 13.15 5.21 4.55
N THR A 143 13.99 5.55 3.56
CA THR A 143 14.08 6.92 3.03
C THR A 143 13.12 7.20 1.88
N CYS A 144 12.25 6.25 1.51
CA CYS A 144 11.20 6.47 0.51
C CYS A 144 10.01 7.25 1.06
N ARG A 145 9.35 8.00 0.18
CA ARG A 145 7.97 8.43 0.38
C ARG A 145 7.02 7.53 -0.39
N THR A 146 5.82 7.34 0.15
CA THR A 146 4.81 6.47 -0.44
C THR A 146 4.20 7.11 -1.68
N ARG A 147 3.88 6.28 -2.68
CA ARG A 147 3.18 6.68 -3.90
C ARG A 147 1.78 6.06 -3.90
N VAL A 148 0.76 6.88 -4.12
CA VAL A 148 -0.64 6.52 -3.90
C VAL A 148 -1.41 6.46 -5.21
N LEU A 149 -2.20 5.40 -5.38
CA LEU A 149 -3.19 5.26 -6.43
C LEU A 149 -4.60 5.21 -5.84
N SER A 150 -5.50 5.99 -6.41
CA SER A 150 -6.92 6.00 -6.09
C SER A 150 -7.71 5.71 -7.37
N ILE A 151 -8.59 4.71 -7.36
CA ILE A 151 -9.46 4.39 -8.49
C ILE A 151 -10.92 4.57 -8.08
N ASP A 152 -11.62 5.44 -8.81
CA ASP A 152 -13.02 5.75 -8.54
C ASP A 152 -13.97 4.59 -8.89
N GLY A 153 -15.16 4.61 -8.28
CA GLY A 153 -16.26 3.74 -8.65
C GLY A 153 -17.07 4.25 -9.85
N GLY A 154 -17.51 3.33 -10.71
CA GLY A 154 -18.26 3.69 -11.91
C GLY A 154 -18.79 2.52 -12.77
N GLY A 155 -18.98 1.32 -12.22
CA GLY A 155 -19.56 0.18 -12.95
C GLY A 155 -18.78 -0.16 -14.23
N VAL A 156 -19.46 -0.28 -15.37
CA VAL A 156 -18.80 -0.53 -16.68
C VAL A 156 -17.78 0.55 -17.07
N ARG A 157 -17.93 1.78 -16.56
CA ARG A 157 -16.96 2.87 -16.79
C ARG A 157 -15.65 2.68 -16.04
N GLY A 158 -15.55 1.65 -15.20
CA GLY A 158 -14.29 1.13 -14.69
C GLY A 158 -13.29 0.74 -15.80
N ALA A 159 -13.73 0.63 -17.07
CA ALA A 159 -12.83 0.52 -18.22
C ALA A 159 -11.91 1.75 -18.39
N ALA A 160 -12.36 2.97 -18.06
CA ALA A 160 -11.57 4.18 -18.20
C ALA A 160 -10.27 4.19 -17.36
N PRO A 161 -10.31 3.94 -16.03
CA PRO A 161 -9.09 3.88 -15.23
C PRO A 161 -8.12 2.79 -15.68
N ILE A 162 -8.59 1.66 -16.23
CA ILE A 162 -7.71 0.64 -16.83
C ILE A 162 -7.00 1.18 -18.07
N GLY A 163 -7.69 1.94 -18.92
CA GLY A 163 -7.09 2.62 -20.08
C GLY A 163 -6.05 3.67 -19.67
N PHE A 164 -6.31 4.44 -18.61
CA PHE A 164 -5.33 5.38 -18.05
C PHE A 164 -4.08 4.68 -17.51
N LEU A 165 -4.26 3.57 -16.79
CA LEU A 165 -3.13 2.76 -16.31
C LEU A 165 -2.29 2.23 -17.46
N LYS A 166 -2.92 1.85 -18.58
CA LYS A 166 -2.18 1.42 -19.77
C LYS A 166 -1.30 2.53 -20.33
N ALA A 167 -1.84 3.74 -20.44
CA ALA A 167 -1.07 4.88 -20.94
C ALA A 167 0.09 5.26 -19.98
N ILE A 168 -0.09 5.09 -18.66
CA ILE A 168 1.00 5.25 -17.69
C ILE A 168 2.09 4.19 -17.89
N GLU A 169 1.71 2.92 -18.05
CA GLU A 169 2.64 1.81 -18.31
C GLU A 169 3.47 2.06 -19.58
N ASP A 170 2.80 2.44 -20.67
CA ASP A 170 3.42 2.72 -21.96
C ASP A 170 4.39 3.91 -21.89
N GLU A 171 4.01 4.99 -21.19
CA GLU A 171 4.83 6.21 -21.10
C GLU A 171 6.03 6.05 -20.13
N VAL A 172 5.91 5.23 -19.07
CA VAL A 172 7.08 4.88 -18.24
C VAL A 172 8.13 4.11 -19.06
N GLY A 173 7.65 3.25 -19.97
CA GLY A 173 8.45 2.67 -21.04
C GLY A 173 9.53 1.70 -20.59
N ILE A 174 9.46 1.17 -19.36
CA ILE A 174 10.43 0.19 -18.86
C ILE A 174 9.96 -1.21 -19.28
N PRO A 175 10.75 -1.96 -20.09
CA PRO A 175 10.34 -3.27 -20.59
C PRO A 175 10.01 -4.25 -19.46
N GLY A 176 8.84 -4.89 -19.52
CA GLY A 176 8.40 -5.88 -18.53
C GLY A 176 8.04 -5.31 -17.15
N TYR A 177 8.17 -3.99 -16.95
CA TYR A 177 7.85 -3.38 -15.67
C TYR A 177 6.35 -3.15 -15.54
N LYS A 178 5.71 -3.95 -14.69
CA LYS A 178 4.27 -3.85 -14.50
C LYS A 178 3.89 -2.57 -13.75
N VAL A 179 2.85 -1.87 -14.23
CA VAL A 179 2.37 -0.58 -13.67
C VAL A 179 2.07 -0.62 -12.17
N GLN A 180 1.69 -1.78 -11.63
CA GLN A 180 1.38 -1.95 -10.22
C GLN A 180 2.57 -1.56 -9.34
N ARG A 181 3.81 -1.85 -9.76
CA ARG A 181 5.01 -1.60 -8.94
C ARG A 181 5.34 -0.10 -8.78
N LEU A 182 4.67 0.78 -9.53
CA LEU A 182 4.79 2.24 -9.42
C LEU A 182 4.13 2.82 -8.17
N PHE A 183 3.19 2.11 -7.55
CA PHE A 183 2.42 2.60 -6.41
C PHE A 183 2.56 1.67 -5.21
N ASP A 184 2.69 2.25 -4.03
CA ASP A 184 2.90 1.52 -2.78
C ASP A 184 1.59 1.39 -1.98
N VAL A 185 0.64 2.32 -2.16
CA VAL A 185 -0.70 2.26 -1.55
C VAL A 185 -1.76 2.46 -2.63
N LYS A 186 -2.73 1.55 -2.71
CA LYS A 186 -3.76 1.56 -3.75
C LYS A 186 -5.12 1.34 -3.13
N ILE A 187 -6.05 2.25 -3.38
CA ILE A 187 -7.43 2.13 -2.89
C ILE A 187 -8.41 2.27 -4.04
N GLY A 188 -9.36 1.35 -4.10
CA GLY A 188 -10.43 1.35 -5.08
C GLY A 188 -11.82 1.37 -4.46
N THR A 189 -12.77 1.96 -5.18
CA THR A 189 -14.21 1.93 -4.85
C THR A 189 -14.97 1.21 -5.95
N SER A 190 -15.92 0.32 -5.60
CA SER A 190 -16.76 -0.39 -6.57
C SER A 190 -15.94 -1.10 -7.68
N SER A 191 -16.20 -0.80 -8.95
CA SER A 191 -15.38 -1.24 -10.10
C SER A 191 -13.88 -0.96 -9.94
N GLY A 192 -13.51 0.14 -9.28
CA GLY A 192 -12.12 0.43 -8.92
C GLY A 192 -11.55 -0.53 -7.88
N ALA A 193 -12.36 -1.06 -6.96
CA ALA A 193 -11.94 -2.10 -6.03
C ALA A 193 -11.64 -3.43 -6.77
N LEU A 194 -12.46 -3.78 -7.78
CA LEU A 194 -12.16 -4.91 -8.65
C LEU A 194 -10.85 -4.71 -9.41
N ALA A 195 -10.61 -3.51 -9.95
CA ALA A 195 -9.38 -3.18 -10.65
C ALA A 195 -8.14 -3.34 -9.75
N VAL A 196 -8.11 -2.69 -8.59
CA VAL A 196 -6.96 -2.79 -7.68
C VAL A 196 -6.76 -4.24 -7.20
N THR A 197 -7.83 -4.95 -6.83
CA THR A 197 -7.70 -6.34 -6.37
C THR A 197 -7.19 -7.26 -7.48
N SER A 198 -7.69 -7.10 -8.70
CA SER A 198 -7.24 -7.86 -9.87
C SER A 198 -5.76 -7.62 -10.18
N LEU A 199 -5.34 -6.36 -10.21
CA LEU A 199 -3.97 -5.97 -10.53
C LEU A 199 -2.99 -6.43 -9.45
N ASP A 200 -3.35 -6.27 -8.19
CA ASP A 200 -2.41 -6.44 -7.08
C ASP A 200 -2.50 -7.79 -6.38
N VAL A 201 -3.71 -8.24 -6.04
CA VAL A 201 -3.88 -9.51 -5.32
C VAL A 201 -3.67 -10.69 -6.28
N LEU A 202 -4.26 -10.63 -7.48
CA LEU A 202 -4.14 -11.68 -8.50
C LEU A 202 -2.92 -11.50 -9.42
N GLY A 203 -2.31 -10.31 -9.45
CA GLY A 203 -1.09 -10.04 -10.24
C GLY A 203 -1.31 -9.99 -11.76
N TRP A 204 -2.55 -9.76 -12.19
CA TRP A 204 -2.95 -9.72 -13.60
C TRP A 204 -2.30 -8.59 -14.39
N SER A 205 -2.13 -8.80 -15.69
CA SER A 205 -1.79 -7.72 -16.62
C SER A 205 -2.96 -6.73 -16.76
N ILE A 206 -2.70 -5.56 -17.34
CA ILE A 206 -3.74 -4.56 -17.61
C ILE A 206 -4.77 -5.13 -18.59
N GLU A 207 -4.31 -5.88 -19.58
CA GLU A 207 -5.10 -6.54 -20.60
C GLU A 207 -5.99 -7.64 -20.01
N ASP A 208 -5.44 -8.47 -19.12
CA ASP A 208 -6.21 -9.48 -18.39
C ASP A 208 -7.26 -8.82 -17.49
N CYS A 209 -6.90 -7.72 -16.83
CA CYS A 209 -7.81 -6.96 -15.98
C CYS A 209 -8.99 -6.42 -16.80
N MET A 210 -8.76 -5.86 -17.99
CA MET A 210 -9.82 -5.38 -18.88
C MET A 210 -10.72 -6.54 -19.34
N THR A 211 -10.12 -7.65 -19.76
CA THR A 211 -10.84 -8.84 -20.24
C THR A 211 -11.78 -9.39 -19.17
N HIS A 212 -11.30 -9.51 -17.93
CA HIS A 212 -12.10 -10.01 -16.82
C HIS A 212 -13.10 -8.98 -16.30
N LEU A 213 -12.77 -7.69 -16.30
CA LEU A 213 -13.73 -6.64 -15.97
C LEU A 213 -14.94 -6.68 -16.92
N LYS A 214 -14.71 -6.91 -18.21
CA LYS A 214 -15.78 -7.12 -19.19
C LYS A 214 -16.63 -8.35 -18.87
N LYS A 215 -16.01 -9.49 -18.57
CA LYS A 215 -16.73 -10.71 -18.13
C LYS A 215 -17.55 -10.49 -16.86
N PHE A 216 -17.00 -9.77 -15.87
CA PHE A 216 -17.73 -9.41 -14.66
C PHE A 216 -18.93 -8.53 -14.99
N ALA A 217 -18.78 -7.56 -15.88
CA ALA A 217 -19.87 -6.71 -16.32
C ALA A 217 -20.96 -7.49 -17.07
N GLU A 218 -20.60 -8.40 -17.98
CA GLU A 218 -21.55 -9.27 -18.71
C GLU A 218 -22.36 -10.17 -17.76
N ALA A 219 -21.70 -10.71 -16.73
CA ALA A 219 -22.35 -11.52 -15.69
C ALA A 219 -23.20 -10.69 -14.71
N ALA A 220 -22.79 -9.46 -14.44
CA ALA A 220 -23.47 -8.51 -13.54
C ALA A 220 -24.71 -7.89 -14.20
N PHE A 221 -24.68 -7.67 -15.52
CA PHE A 221 -25.73 -7.00 -16.29
C PHE A 221 -26.24 -7.91 -17.43
N PRO A 222 -26.86 -9.07 -17.13
CA PRO A 222 -27.40 -9.95 -18.16
C PRO A 222 -28.50 -9.23 -18.95
N ARG A 223 -28.45 -9.35 -20.29
CA ARG A 223 -29.42 -8.72 -21.23
C ARG A 223 -30.88 -9.18 -21.09
N SER A 224 -31.20 -10.01 -20.10
CA SER A 224 -32.50 -10.61 -19.93
C SER A 224 -33.46 -9.66 -19.21
N SER A 225 -34.20 -8.84 -19.96
CA SER A 225 -35.43 -8.25 -19.41
C SER A 225 -36.46 -9.37 -19.18
N PRO A 226 -37.21 -9.35 -18.06
CA PRO A 226 -38.36 -10.24 -17.91
C PRO A 226 -39.35 -9.97 -19.06
N PHE A 227 -39.96 -11.02 -19.59
CA PHE A 227 -40.85 -11.01 -20.77
C PHE A 227 -41.91 -9.88 -20.76
N ILE A 228 -42.37 -9.49 -19.56
CA ILE A 228 -43.33 -8.41 -19.33
C ILE A 228 -42.78 -7.02 -19.70
N LEU A 229 -41.49 -6.73 -19.44
CA LEU A 229 -40.91 -5.42 -19.73
C LEU A 229 -40.68 -5.20 -21.24
N ARG A 230 -40.43 -6.29 -21.97
CA ARG A 230 -40.21 -6.29 -23.43
C ARG A 230 -41.48 -5.94 -24.20
N PHE A 231 -42.65 -6.40 -23.73
CA PHE A 231 -43.95 -6.07 -24.33
C PHE A 231 -44.27 -4.57 -24.30
N PHE A 232 -43.78 -3.84 -23.29
CA PHE A 232 -43.97 -2.39 -23.16
C PHE A 232 -42.85 -1.54 -23.77
N HIS A 233 -41.70 -2.15 -24.11
CA HIS A 233 -40.56 -1.44 -24.70
C HIS A 233 -40.67 -1.28 -26.22
N ASP A 234 -41.37 -2.19 -26.90
CA ASP A 234 -41.57 -2.16 -28.37
C ASP A 234 -42.74 -1.25 -28.80
N THR A 235 -43.41 -0.56 -27.87
CA THR A 235 -44.44 0.44 -28.16
C THR A 235 -43.92 1.86 -27.90
N PRO A 236 -43.97 2.78 -28.89
CA PRO A 236 -43.24 4.06 -28.85
C PRO A 236 -43.81 5.13 -27.89
N ILE A 237 -44.70 4.77 -26.96
CA ILE A 237 -45.47 5.75 -26.17
C ILE A 237 -45.03 5.88 -24.71
N PHE A 238 -44.30 4.93 -24.08
CA PHE A 238 -43.94 5.13 -22.65
C PHE A 238 -42.60 4.54 -22.16
N PRO A 239 -41.43 5.07 -22.61
CA PRO A 239 -40.15 4.81 -21.93
C PRO A 239 -40.13 5.29 -20.46
N THR A 240 -40.99 6.26 -20.10
CA THR A 240 -41.15 6.76 -18.72
C THR A 240 -41.92 5.80 -17.81
N VAL A 241 -42.94 5.10 -18.31
CA VAL A 241 -43.71 4.12 -17.52
C VAL A 241 -42.88 2.85 -17.35
N ALA A 242 -42.12 2.44 -18.36
CA ALA A 242 -41.17 1.32 -18.24
C ALA A 242 -40.09 1.60 -17.17
N ARG A 243 -39.54 2.82 -17.13
CA ARG A 243 -38.61 3.25 -16.05
C ARG A 243 -39.28 3.28 -14.68
N LEU A 244 -40.52 3.74 -14.58
CA LEU A 244 -41.29 3.77 -13.34
C LEU A 244 -41.63 2.36 -12.84
N LEU A 245 -42.00 1.44 -13.73
CA LEU A 245 -42.26 0.03 -13.41
C LEU A 245 -40.98 -0.71 -13.03
N ALA A 246 -39.85 -0.42 -13.70
CA ALA A 246 -38.55 -0.96 -13.31
C ALA A 246 -38.10 -0.43 -11.94
N PHE A 247 -38.36 0.85 -11.63
CA PHE A 247 -38.12 1.44 -10.33
C PHE A 247 -39.01 0.83 -9.24
N LEU A 248 -40.32 0.68 -9.49
CA LEU A 248 -41.26 0.02 -8.58
C LEU A 248 -40.89 -1.45 -8.34
N HIS A 249 -40.47 -2.16 -9.39
CA HIS A 249 -39.96 -3.52 -9.28
C HIS A 249 -38.67 -3.56 -8.44
N ALA A 250 -37.70 -2.68 -8.69
CA ALA A 250 -36.48 -2.59 -7.88
C ALA A 250 -36.75 -2.23 -6.41
N CYS A 251 -37.77 -1.40 -6.13
CA CYS A 251 -38.24 -1.13 -4.77
C CYS A 251 -38.90 -2.35 -4.11
N LEU A 252 -39.51 -3.24 -4.88
CA LEU A 252 -40.16 -4.46 -4.40
C LEU A 252 -39.17 -5.63 -4.23
N THR A 253 -38.18 -5.74 -5.12
CA THR A 253 -37.17 -6.81 -5.13
C THR A 253 -35.87 -6.44 -4.45
N ASP A 254 -35.76 -5.22 -3.91
CA ASP A 254 -34.57 -4.65 -3.24
C ASP A 254 -33.33 -4.50 -4.16
N SER A 255 -33.43 -4.84 -5.45
CA SER A 255 -32.40 -4.65 -6.48
C SER A 255 -32.96 -4.72 -7.92
N LYS A 256 -32.24 -4.10 -8.87
CA LYS A 256 -32.52 -4.17 -10.32
C LYS A 256 -32.03 -5.49 -10.96
N TYR A 257 -30.92 -6.04 -10.48
CA TYR A 257 -30.31 -7.28 -11.00
C TYR A 257 -30.11 -8.34 -9.90
N PRO A 258 -30.18 -9.65 -10.26
CA PRO A 258 -29.81 -10.73 -9.35
C PRO A 258 -28.28 -10.78 -9.16
N SER A 259 -27.79 -10.91 -7.92
CA SER A 259 -26.34 -10.95 -7.63
C SER A 259 -25.68 -12.31 -7.87
N VAL A 260 -26.46 -13.38 -8.08
CA VAL A 260 -25.98 -14.77 -8.07
C VAL A 260 -24.93 -15.05 -9.15
N GLY A 261 -25.08 -14.49 -10.35
CA GLY A 261 -24.14 -14.67 -11.45
C GLY A 261 -22.78 -14.00 -11.19
N LEU A 262 -22.81 -12.75 -10.72
CA LEU A 262 -21.61 -12.00 -10.33
C LEU A 262 -20.93 -12.63 -9.11
N GLU A 263 -21.70 -13.05 -8.11
CA GLU A 263 -21.18 -13.67 -6.90
C GLU A 263 -20.46 -14.98 -7.19
N LYS A 264 -21.04 -15.84 -8.03
CA LYS A 264 -20.38 -17.06 -8.47
C LYS A 264 -19.07 -16.77 -9.21
N LEU A 265 -19.08 -15.80 -10.13
CA LEU A 265 -17.88 -15.45 -10.90
C LEU A 265 -16.79 -14.82 -10.02
N LEU A 266 -17.16 -14.00 -9.04
CA LEU A 266 -16.24 -13.46 -8.04
C LEU A 266 -15.67 -14.57 -7.14
N MET A 267 -16.50 -15.53 -6.71
CA MET A 267 -16.04 -16.69 -5.94
C MET A 267 -15.12 -17.60 -6.76
N ASP A 268 -15.43 -17.83 -8.04
CA ASP A 268 -14.59 -18.63 -8.93
C ASP A 268 -13.24 -17.95 -9.19
N THR A 269 -13.22 -16.61 -9.28
CA THR A 269 -12.02 -15.84 -9.64
C THR A 269 -11.13 -15.52 -8.44
N TYR A 270 -11.71 -15.06 -7.34
CA TYR A 270 -10.98 -14.65 -6.16
C TYR A 270 -10.88 -15.78 -5.12
N GLY A 271 -11.75 -16.79 -5.20
CA GLY A 271 -11.86 -17.88 -4.22
C GLY A 271 -12.76 -17.52 -3.04
N SER A 272 -13.33 -18.54 -2.39
CA SER A 272 -14.26 -18.41 -1.25
C SER A 272 -13.63 -17.79 0.00
N ALA A 273 -12.31 -17.60 0.02
CA ALA A 273 -11.53 -17.14 1.17
C ALA A 273 -10.43 -16.12 0.80
N CYS A 274 -10.58 -15.38 -0.32
CA CYS A 274 -9.67 -14.28 -0.66
C CYS A 274 -9.76 -13.19 0.41
N GLN A 275 -8.91 -13.29 1.42
CA GLN A 275 -8.70 -12.20 2.36
C GLN A 275 -7.82 -11.19 1.63
N ILE A 276 -8.29 -9.95 1.51
CA ILE A 276 -7.50 -8.82 0.95
C ILE A 276 -6.15 -8.68 1.69
N THR A 277 -6.08 -9.18 2.93
CA THR A 277 -4.88 -9.21 3.78
C THR A 277 -4.04 -10.49 3.67
N GLY A 278 -4.40 -11.43 2.81
CA GLY A 278 -3.65 -12.68 2.58
C GLY A 278 -2.36 -12.43 1.81
N ILE A 279 -1.41 -13.36 1.91
CA ILE A 279 -0.25 -13.41 1.01
C ILE A 279 -0.75 -13.50 -0.42
N SER A 280 -0.32 -12.53 -1.20
CA SER A 280 -0.72 -12.33 -2.58
C SER A 280 0.43 -11.68 -3.35
N ASN A 281 0.28 -11.52 -4.66
CA ASN A 281 1.25 -10.81 -5.48
C ASN A 281 1.49 -9.37 -4.96
N ALA A 282 0.53 -8.76 -4.26
CA ALA A 282 0.68 -7.46 -3.60
C ALA A 282 1.76 -7.48 -2.51
N THR A 283 1.90 -8.60 -1.78
CA THR A 283 2.90 -8.77 -0.71
C THR A 283 4.32 -8.86 -1.28
N GLU A 284 4.48 -9.58 -2.40
CA GLU A 284 5.74 -9.67 -3.15
C GLU A 284 6.13 -8.32 -3.79
N MET A 285 5.14 -7.54 -4.23
CA MET A 285 5.34 -6.18 -4.74
C MET A 285 5.55 -5.13 -3.64
N GLY A 286 5.24 -5.45 -2.38
CA GLY A 286 5.31 -4.52 -1.25
C GLY A 286 4.25 -3.43 -1.31
N THR A 287 3.09 -3.75 -1.89
CA THR A 287 1.95 -2.84 -2.03
C THR A 287 0.89 -3.10 -0.96
N HIS A 288 0.30 -2.03 -0.45
CA HIS A 288 -0.90 -2.06 0.39
C HIS A 288 -2.15 -1.79 -0.44
N VAL A 289 -3.10 -2.74 -0.40
CA VAL A 289 -4.38 -2.65 -1.10
C VAL A 289 -5.50 -2.38 -0.11
N GLY A 290 -6.34 -1.38 -0.42
CA GLY A 290 -7.55 -1.05 0.31
C GLY A 290 -8.78 -1.02 -0.60
N VAL A 291 -9.94 -1.30 -0.02
CA VAL A 291 -11.23 -1.17 -0.70
C VAL A 291 -12.19 -0.39 0.19
N THR A 292 -13.00 0.49 -0.39
CA THR A 292 -14.00 1.27 0.36
C THR A 292 -15.34 0.56 0.43
N LEU A 293 -15.95 0.55 1.61
CA LEU A 293 -17.27 -0.06 1.83
C LEU A 293 -18.13 0.85 2.69
N THR A 294 -19.44 0.79 2.46
CA THR A 294 -20.43 1.44 3.31
C THR A 294 -21.11 0.38 4.16
N ARG A 295 -21.12 0.59 5.48
CA ARG A 295 -21.75 -0.30 6.46
C ARG A 295 -23.21 0.10 6.65
N ALA A 296 -24.13 -0.86 6.60
CA ALA A 296 -25.55 -0.63 6.82
C ALA A 296 -26.04 -1.07 8.23
N ASP A 297 -25.26 -1.87 8.97
CA ASP A 297 -25.58 -2.33 10.34
C ASP A 297 -24.32 -2.58 11.19
N ASP A 298 -24.46 -2.65 12.53
CA ASP A 298 -23.33 -2.61 13.46
C ASP A 298 -22.59 -3.95 13.75
N GLY A 299 -21.55 -4.30 12.97
CA GLY A 299 -20.61 -5.39 13.32
C GLY A 299 -19.19 -5.28 12.70
N GLN A 300 -18.19 -5.88 13.37
CA GLN A 300 -16.78 -5.88 12.95
C GLN A 300 -16.39 -7.21 12.30
N GLU A 301 -16.23 -7.24 10.97
CA GLU A 301 -15.47 -8.30 10.28
C GLU A 301 -14.93 -7.82 8.93
N GLN A 302 -14.05 -8.64 8.31
CA GLN A 302 -13.39 -8.32 7.03
C GLN A 302 -14.40 -8.31 5.88
N PRO A 303 -14.39 -7.28 5.03
CA PRO A 303 -15.28 -7.19 3.89
C PRO A 303 -14.78 -8.05 2.72
N THR A 304 -15.71 -8.67 1.99
CA THR A 304 -15.45 -9.36 0.73
C THR A 304 -15.39 -8.36 -0.43
N VAL A 305 -14.74 -8.76 -1.53
CA VAL A 305 -14.76 -8.00 -2.80
C VAL A 305 -16.21 -7.81 -3.30
N ARG A 306 -17.11 -8.76 -3.00
CA ARG A 306 -18.54 -8.70 -3.33
C ARG A 306 -19.26 -7.58 -2.57
N ALA A 307 -18.90 -7.33 -1.31
CA ALA A 307 -19.49 -6.24 -0.53
C ALA A 307 -19.11 -4.87 -1.10
N ALA A 308 -17.89 -4.76 -1.66
CA ALA A 308 -17.39 -3.51 -2.23
C ALA A 308 -18.06 -3.12 -3.55
N THR A 309 -18.70 -4.06 -4.26
CA THR A 309 -19.33 -3.86 -5.58
C THR A 309 -20.86 -3.89 -5.53
N ALA A 310 -21.46 -4.02 -4.33
CA ALA A 310 -22.90 -4.09 -4.12
C ALA A 310 -23.55 -2.69 -4.20
N ALA A 311 -23.53 -2.08 -5.39
CA ALA A 311 -24.06 -0.74 -5.64
C ALA A 311 -25.57 -0.69 -5.39
N PRO A 312 -26.07 0.17 -4.49
CA PRO A 312 -27.50 0.23 -4.21
C PRO A 312 -28.30 0.62 -5.45
N TYR A 313 -29.55 0.12 -5.51
CA TYR A 313 -30.39 0.03 -6.70
C TYR A 313 -29.98 -1.04 -7.73
N TYR A 314 -28.69 -1.30 -7.93
CA TYR A 314 -28.24 -2.31 -8.88
C TYR A 314 -28.20 -3.72 -8.27
N PHE A 315 -27.60 -3.86 -7.07
CA PHE A 315 -27.41 -5.15 -6.40
C PHE A 315 -27.91 -5.12 -4.95
N PRO A 316 -28.39 -6.27 -4.42
CA PRO A 316 -28.78 -6.37 -3.03
C PRO A 316 -27.56 -6.30 -2.09
N PRO A 317 -27.70 -5.70 -0.89
CA PRO A 317 -26.63 -5.66 0.11
C PRO A 317 -26.10 -7.07 0.47
N GLU A 318 -24.82 -7.17 0.81
CA GLU A 318 -24.24 -8.42 1.31
C GLU A 318 -24.51 -8.59 2.80
N LYS A 319 -25.14 -9.71 3.17
CA LYS A 319 -25.23 -10.14 4.57
C LYS A 319 -23.98 -10.92 4.93
N MET A 320 -23.17 -10.39 5.82
CA MET A 320 -22.04 -11.11 6.41
C MET A 320 -22.43 -11.59 7.81
N ASN A 321 -22.86 -12.86 7.91
CA ASN A 321 -23.25 -13.56 9.15
C ASN A 321 -23.76 -12.66 10.29
N SER A 322 -23.27 -12.82 11.52
CA SER A 322 -23.77 -12.20 12.75
C SER A 322 -23.50 -10.69 12.89
N HIS A 323 -23.14 -9.99 11.81
CA HIS A 323 -22.48 -8.67 11.87
C HIS A 323 -23.06 -7.60 10.93
N GLY A 324 -24.20 -7.88 10.28
CA GLY A 324 -24.97 -6.87 9.55
C GLY A 324 -24.83 -6.92 8.01
N LYS A 325 -25.29 -5.86 7.36
CA LYS A 325 -25.30 -5.71 5.89
C LYS A 325 -24.23 -4.72 5.42
N PHE A 326 -23.54 -5.05 4.34
CA PHE A 326 -22.56 -4.18 3.67
C PHE A 326 -23.02 -3.81 2.25
N GLN A 327 -22.65 -2.62 1.83
CA GLN A 327 -22.95 -2.04 0.52
C GLN A 327 -21.72 -1.35 -0.08
N ASP A 328 -21.82 -1.02 -1.36
CA ASP A 328 -20.79 -0.30 -2.10
C ASP A 328 -20.37 1.00 -1.41
N GLY A 329 -19.05 1.22 -1.36
CA GLY A 329 -18.44 2.46 -0.87
C GLY A 329 -18.79 3.69 -1.69
N GLY A 330 -19.26 3.52 -2.93
CA GLY A 330 -19.56 4.61 -3.88
C GLY A 330 -20.56 5.64 -3.36
N ILE A 331 -21.48 5.26 -2.46
CA ILE A 331 -22.43 6.21 -1.85
C ILE A 331 -21.73 7.19 -0.92
N THR A 332 -20.71 6.74 -0.19
CA THR A 332 -20.04 7.55 0.83
C THR A 332 -18.75 8.16 0.31
N HIS A 333 -17.98 7.40 -0.48
CA HIS A 333 -16.64 7.75 -0.93
C HIS A 333 -16.37 7.23 -2.34
N ASN A 334 -17.06 7.75 -3.36
CA ASN A 334 -16.83 7.30 -4.75
C ASN A 334 -15.42 7.59 -5.27
N ASN A 335 -14.80 8.66 -4.78
CA ASN A 335 -13.39 8.95 -5.00
C ASN A 335 -12.63 8.68 -3.68
N PRO A 336 -11.87 7.57 -3.59
CA PRO A 336 -11.20 7.18 -2.35
C PRO A 336 -9.89 7.92 -2.07
N ALA A 337 -9.51 8.95 -2.83
CA ALA A 337 -8.19 9.59 -2.74
C ALA A 337 -7.87 10.13 -1.34
N CYS A 338 -8.86 10.70 -0.64
CA CYS A 338 -8.66 11.20 0.73
C CYS A 338 -8.34 10.05 1.71
N ILE A 339 -9.03 8.92 1.59
CA ILE A 339 -8.79 7.73 2.40
C ILE A 339 -7.40 7.18 2.07
N ALA A 340 -7.06 7.09 0.78
CA ALA A 340 -5.77 6.57 0.32
C ALA A 340 -4.58 7.37 0.87
N ILE A 341 -4.69 8.70 0.92
CA ILE A 341 -3.65 9.56 1.52
C ILE A 341 -3.54 9.31 3.02
N ARG A 342 -4.67 9.23 3.74
CA ARG A 342 -4.67 8.99 5.20
C ARG A 342 -4.07 7.64 5.56
N GLU A 343 -4.43 6.59 4.82
CA GLU A 343 -3.84 5.26 5.01
C GLU A 343 -2.34 5.26 4.69
N ALA A 344 -1.92 5.95 3.62
CA ALA A 344 -0.50 6.06 3.28
C ALA A 344 0.32 6.78 4.36
N ILE A 345 -0.23 7.83 4.96
CA ILE A 345 0.38 8.55 6.10
C ILE A 345 0.46 7.61 7.31
N ALA A 346 -0.63 6.93 7.66
CA ALA A 346 -0.68 6.01 8.80
C ALA A 346 0.25 4.79 8.65
N LEU A 347 0.53 4.36 7.41
CA LEU A 347 1.47 3.29 7.11
C LEU A 347 2.94 3.73 7.20
N SER A 348 3.21 5.03 7.10
CA SER A 348 4.55 5.59 7.19
C SER A 348 5.00 5.72 8.66
N HIS A 349 6.29 5.45 8.93
CA HIS A 349 6.83 5.39 10.31
C HIS A 349 6.79 6.71 11.08
N ASP A 350 6.69 7.84 10.38
CA ASP A 350 6.76 9.20 10.92
C ASP A 350 5.62 10.10 10.41
N GLU A 351 4.53 9.50 9.93
CA GLU A 351 3.36 10.21 9.38
C GLU A 351 3.72 11.15 8.21
N THR A 352 4.76 10.82 7.45
CA THR A 352 5.16 11.57 6.26
C THR A 352 4.11 11.44 5.16
N GLU A 353 3.74 12.59 4.57
CA GLU A 353 2.86 12.65 3.41
C GLU A 353 3.43 11.88 2.20
N PRO A 354 2.57 11.31 1.34
CA PRO A 354 3.02 10.68 0.09
C PRO A 354 3.72 11.65 -0.85
N SER A 355 4.60 11.17 -1.74
CA SER A 355 5.24 12.03 -2.74
C SER A 355 4.36 12.27 -3.97
N ILE A 356 3.61 11.23 -4.38
CA ILE A 356 2.76 11.24 -5.57
C ILE A 356 1.39 10.68 -5.19
N VAL A 357 0.33 11.37 -5.63
CA VAL A 357 -1.05 10.89 -5.55
C VAL A 357 -1.65 10.93 -6.95
N VAL A 358 -1.98 9.76 -7.49
CA VAL A 358 -2.70 9.62 -8.77
C VAL A 358 -4.13 9.18 -8.47
N SER A 359 -5.10 9.95 -8.93
CA SER A 359 -6.51 9.63 -8.86
C SER A 359 -7.06 9.41 -10.27
N LEU A 360 -7.67 8.26 -10.52
CA LEU A 360 -8.21 7.86 -11.81
C LEU A 360 -9.73 7.85 -11.75
N GLY A 361 -10.34 8.71 -12.56
CA GLY A 361 -11.79 8.83 -12.68
C GLY A 361 -12.40 7.85 -13.66
N THR A 362 -13.70 7.65 -13.53
CA THR A 362 -14.54 6.87 -14.45
C THR A 362 -15.32 7.75 -15.43
N GLY A 363 -14.91 9.01 -15.60
CA GLY A 363 -15.56 9.99 -16.46
C GLY A 363 -16.80 10.63 -15.84
N SER A 364 -17.16 11.81 -16.34
CA SER A 364 -18.38 12.53 -15.97
C SER A 364 -19.00 13.21 -17.19
N GLY A 365 -20.33 13.32 -17.24
CA GLY A 365 -21.00 14.14 -18.24
C GLY A 365 -20.61 15.62 -18.13
N THR A 366 -20.45 16.29 -19.28
CA THR A 366 -20.30 17.75 -19.31
C THR A 366 -21.68 18.38 -19.10
N ASN A 367 -21.87 19.13 -18.00
CA ASN A 367 -23.09 19.94 -17.82
C ASN A 367 -23.06 21.07 -18.85
N THR A 368 -23.54 20.81 -20.06
CA THR A 368 -23.94 21.86 -20.98
C THR A 368 -25.12 22.57 -20.32
N GLY A 369 -24.91 23.85 -19.96
CA GLY A 369 -25.77 24.64 -19.08
C GLY A 369 -27.15 25.00 -19.64
N GLY A 370 -27.99 24.01 -19.92
CA GLY A 370 -29.43 24.17 -20.00
C GLY A 370 -30.03 23.81 -18.65
N GLU A 371 -30.64 24.76 -17.95
CA GLU A 371 -31.55 24.42 -16.85
C GLU A 371 -32.67 23.53 -17.42
N PRO A 372 -32.79 22.26 -16.98
CA PRO A 372 -33.85 21.40 -17.47
C PRO A 372 -35.19 21.87 -16.87
N SER A 373 -35.91 22.66 -17.66
CA SER A 373 -37.21 23.24 -17.33
C SER A 373 -38.32 22.20 -17.53
N GLY A 374 -38.50 21.31 -16.53
CA GLY A 374 -39.55 20.30 -16.54
C GLY A 374 -40.19 20.12 -15.17
N MET A 375 -41.53 20.01 -15.13
CA MET A 375 -42.31 19.80 -13.89
C MET A 375 -41.86 18.57 -13.09
N PHE A 376 -41.33 17.54 -13.76
CA PHE A 376 -40.77 16.33 -13.14
C PHE A 376 -39.36 16.51 -12.58
N TYR A 377 -38.60 17.51 -13.03
CA TYR A 377 -37.25 17.82 -12.53
C TYR A 377 -37.27 18.45 -11.13
N HIS A 378 -38.40 18.99 -10.67
CA HIS A 378 -38.53 19.49 -9.29
C HIS A 378 -39.25 18.49 -8.36
N TRP A 379 -39.65 17.33 -8.88
CA TRP A 379 -40.42 16.36 -8.13
C TRP A 379 -39.59 15.76 -6.98
N PHE A 380 -40.17 15.72 -5.78
CA PHE A 380 -39.45 15.41 -4.54
C PHE A 380 -38.66 14.08 -4.59
N PRO A 381 -39.20 12.96 -5.10
CA PRO A 381 -38.45 11.68 -5.15
C PRO A 381 -37.25 11.74 -6.10
N LEU A 382 -37.41 12.34 -7.29
CA LEU A 382 -36.32 12.48 -8.27
C LEU A 382 -35.27 13.49 -7.83
N ARG A 383 -35.67 14.51 -7.07
CA ARG A 383 -34.76 15.48 -6.46
C ARG A 383 -33.99 14.87 -5.29
N LEU A 384 -34.67 14.10 -4.43
CA LEU A 384 -34.03 13.35 -3.35
C LEU A 384 -33.07 12.31 -3.91
N TRP A 385 -33.46 11.59 -4.97
CA TRP A 385 -32.59 10.68 -5.71
C TRP A 385 -31.33 11.39 -6.20
N ARG A 386 -31.46 12.48 -6.96
CA ARG A 386 -30.28 13.26 -7.40
C ARG A 386 -29.44 13.78 -6.24
N ALA A 387 -30.07 14.24 -5.16
CA ALA A 387 -29.35 14.69 -3.97
C ALA A 387 -28.59 13.55 -3.27
N LEU A 388 -29.10 12.32 -3.30
CA LEU A 388 -28.42 11.12 -2.78
C LEU A 388 -27.25 10.67 -3.65
N TRP A 389 -27.32 10.88 -4.98
CA TRP A 389 -26.24 10.55 -5.91
C TRP A 389 -25.25 11.71 -6.14
N LYS A 390 -25.57 12.94 -5.74
CA LYS A 390 -24.65 14.10 -5.84
C LYS A 390 -23.31 13.91 -5.12
N PRO A 391 -23.24 13.26 -3.93
CA PRO A 391 -21.97 12.90 -3.29
C PRO A 391 -21.10 11.91 -4.09
N THR A 392 -21.67 11.18 -5.06
CA THR A 392 -20.90 10.26 -5.92
C THR A 392 -20.17 11.00 -7.05
N GLU A 393 -20.35 12.32 -7.20
CA GLU A 393 -19.59 13.15 -8.15
C GLU A 393 -18.12 13.29 -7.72
N SER A 394 -17.28 12.40 -8.23
CA SER A 394 -15.85 12.32 -7.91
C SER A 394 -15.06 13.62 -8.17
N LYS A 395 -15.47 14.43 -9.15
CA LYS A 395 -14.81 15.69 -9.48
C LYS A 395 -14.90 16.74 -8.36
N ASN A 396 -16.01 16.80 -7.65
CA ASN A 396 -16.17 17.77 -6.55
C ASN A 396 -15.33 17.35 -5.34
N VAL A 397 -15.31 16.06 -5.02
CA VAL A 397 -14.46 15.50 -3.97
C VAL A 397 -12.99 15.80 -4.25
N TRP A 398 -12.54 15.62 -5.49
CA TRP A 398 -11.16 15.95 -5.90
C TRP A 398 -10.85 17.44 -5.77
N LYS A 399 -11.77 18.33 -6.18
CA LYS A 399 -11.61 19.78 -6.02
C LYS A 399 -11.48 20.18 -4.55
N HIS A 400 -12.32 19.62 -3.69
CA HIS A 400 -12.24 19.84 -2.24
C HIS A 400 -10.92 19.35 -1.66
N LEU A 401 -10.47 18.14 -2.04
CA LEU A 401 -9.18 17.60 -1.63
C LEU A 401 -8.02 18.52 -2.03
N ARG A 402 -7.96 18.96 -3.31
CA ARG A 402 -6.93 19.91 -3.77
C ARG A 402 -6.96 21.22 -3.00
N SER A 403 -8.15 21.75 -2.70
CA SER A 403 -8.26 23.00 -1.93
C SER A 403 -7.63 22.89 -0.53
N HIS A 404 -7.70 21.72 0.11
CA HIS A 404 -7.14 21.47 1.43
C HIS A 404 -5.60 21.40 1.41
N TYR A 405 -5.00 20.90 0.33
CA TYR A 405 -3.56 20.62 0.26
C TYR A 405 -2.73 21.72 -0.46
N ASN A 406 -3.38 22.67 -1.14
CA ASN A 406 -2.74 23.70 -1.97
C ASN A 406 -1.89 24.74 -1.22
N GLN A 407 -1.91 24.80 0.12
CA GLN A 407 -1.24 25.88 0.87
C GLN A 407 0.08 25.49 1.53
N THR A 408 0.37 24.20 1.75
CA THR A 408 1.56 23.76 2.52
C THR A 408 2.14 22.39 2.16
N SER A 409 1.45 21.56 1.37
CA SER A 409 1.89 20.17 1.13
C SER A 409 2.89 20.04 -0.01
N SER A 410 3.84 19.12 0.12
CA SER A 410 4.82 18.80 -0.94
C SER A 410 4.33 17.69 -1.88
N ILE A 411 3.03 17.39 -1.85
CA ILE A 411 2.44 16.26 -2.57
C ILE A 411 2.20 16.64 -4.03
N ASN A 412 2.59 15.76 -4.96
CA ASN A 412 2.29 15.93 -6.37
C ASN A 412 0.98 15.21 -6.73
N PHE A 413 -0.06 16.00 -7.01
CA PHE A 413 -1.39 15.51 -7.35
C PHE A 413 -1.62 15.41 -8.85
N TYR A 414 -2.06 14.24 -9.31
CA TYR A 414 -2.45 13.97 -10.69
C TYR A 414 -3.86 13.38 -10.73
N ARG A 415 -4.71 13.94 -11.59
CA ARG A 415 -6.06 13.43 -11.82
C ARG A 415 -6.29 13.27 -13.31
N PHE A 416 -6.56 12.03 -13.71
CA PHE A 416 -6.99 11.71 -15.07
C PHE A 416 -8.47 11.33 -15.02
N ASP A 417 -9.25 11.91 -15.92
CA ASP A 417 -10.69 11.73 -15.99
C ASP A 417 -11.16 11.91 -17.43
N LEU A 418 -12.32 11.32 -17.77
CA LEU A 418 -12.93 11.48 -19.09
C LEU A 418 -14.03 12.55 -19.07
N ASP A 419 -14.03 13.39 -20.11
CA ASP A 419 -15.14 14.29 -20.40
C ASP A 419 -15.93 13.69 -21.57
N PHE A 420 -17.13 13.18 -21.29
CA PHE A 420 -18.02 12.68 -22.33
C PHE A 420 -18.68 13.88 -23.05
N ALA A 421 -18.55 13.91 -24.39
CA ALA A 421 -19.14 14.95 -25.23
C ALA A 421 -20.66 14.74 -25.46
N GLU A 422 -21.13 13.50 -25.31
CA GLU A 422 -22.55 13.10 -25.33
C GLU A 422 -23.05 12.75 -23.92
N ASP A 423 -24.27 12.22 -23.81
CA ASP A 423 -24.82 11.71 -22.55
C ASP A 423 -23.90 10.63 -21.94
N GLU A 424 -23.68 10.74 -20.63
CA GLU A 424 -22.85 9.85 -19.84
C GLU A 424 -23.30 8.38 -20.00
N PRO A 425 -22.41 7.45 -20.41
CA PRO A 425 -22.76 6.04 -20.51
C PRO A 425 -23.32 5.50 -19.20
N LEU A 426 -24.42 4.76 -19.28
CA LEU A 426 -25.02 4.17 -18.09
C LEU A 426 -24.07 3.11 -17.50
N LEU A 427 -24.19 2.90 -16.18
CA LEU A 427 -23.33 1.97 -15.42
C LEU A 427 -23.44 0.50 -15.85
N ASP A 428 -24.42 0.16 -16.68
CA ASP A 428 -24.78 -1.17 -17.18
C ASP A 428 -24.65 -1.33 -18.72
N GLU A 429 -24.11 -0.34 -19.44
CA GLU A 429 -23.87 -0.39 -20.90
C GLU A 429 -22.55 -1.11 -21.27
N VAL A 430 -22.54 -2.43 -21.12
CA VAL A 430 -21.34 -3.27 -21.34
C VAL A 430 -20.72 -3.11 -22.74
N ASP A 431 -21.54 -2.85 -23.77
CA ASP A 431 -21.08 -2.71 -25.16
C ASP A 431 -20.15 -1.51 -25.39
N LYS A 432 -20.21 -0.50 -24.51
CA LYS A 432 -19.38 0.71 -24.63
C LYS A 432 -18.03 0.58 -23.95
N MET A 433 -17.76 -0.50 -23.22
CA MET A 433 -16.54 -0.65 -22.40
C MET A 433 -15.25 -0.55 -23.21
N ASP A 434 -15.17 -1.21 -24.38
CA ASP A 434 -13.96 -1.18 -25.22
C ASP A 434 -13.71 0.23 -25.76
N GLY A 435 -14.76 0.95 -26.15
CA GLY A 435 -14.67 2.34 -26.61
C GLY A 435 -14.25 3.30 -25.49
N ILE A 436 -14.73 3.09 -24.26
CA ILE A 436 -14.33 3.87 -23.09
C ILE A 436 -12.85 3.65 -22.76
N TRP A 437 -12.39 2.39 -22.80
CA TRP A 437 -10.99 2.04 -22.55
C TRP A 437 -10.06 2.71 -23.56
N GLU A 438 -10.37 2.61 -24.86
CA GLU A 438 -9.58 3.21 -25.93
C GLU A 438 -9.56 4.74 -25.83
N THR A 439 -10.74 5.35 -25.57
CA THR A 439 -10.84 6.81 -25.39
C THR A 439 -10.00 7.28 -24.21
N ALA A 440 -10.03 6.55 -23.08
CA ALA A 440 -9.22 6.86 -21.91
C ALA A 440 -7.71 6.77 -22.21
N HIS A 441 -7.29 5.70 -22.89
CA HIS A 441 -5.90 5.50 -23.28
C HIS A 441 -5.41 6.63 -24.19
N GLN A 442 -6.15 6.97 -25.25
CA GLN A 442 -5.73 7.99 -26.20
C GLN A 442 -5.85 9.42 -25.65
N ASN A 443 -6.83 9.70 -24.78
CA ASN A 443 -7.07 11.06 -24.27
C ASN A 443 -5.87 11.63 -23.50
N ILE A 444 -5.23 10.80 -22.66
CA ILE A 444 -4.11 11.26 -21.83
C ILE A 444 -2.75 11.06 -22.49
N ARG A 445 -2.69 10.27 -23.56
CA ARG A 445 -1.46 9.96 -24.28
C ARG A 445 -0.83 11.23 -24.83
N GLY A 446 0.45 11.42 -24.53
CA GLY A 446 1.18 12.63 -24.95
C GLY A 446 0.80 13.90 -24.18
N SER A 447 -0.06 13.82 -23.16
CA SER A 447 -0.33 14.97 -22.28
C SER A 447 0.91 15.36 -21.47
N PRO A 448 1.12 16.66 -21.20
CA PRO A 448 2.27 17.12 -20.41
C PRO A 448 2.23 16.58 -18.97
N ASP A 449 1.02 16.41 -18.41
CA ASP A 449 0.82 15.86 -17.07
C ASP A 449 1.25 14.40 -16.98
N LEU A 450 0.90 13.58 -17.98
CA LEU A 450 1.33 12.18 -18.06
C LEU A 450 2.86 12.08 -18.18
N ARG A 451 3.47 12.84 -19.10
CA ARG A 451 4.94 12.89 -19.25
C ARG A 451 5.63 13.27 -17.93
N THR A 452 5.13 14.30 -17.26
CA THR A 452 5.69 14.78 -16.00
C THR A 452 5.56 13.72 -14.90
N LEU A 453 4.39 13.08 -14.79
CA LEU A 453 4.15 11.99 -13.85
C LEU A 453 5.12 10.82 -14.09
N CYS A 454 5.26 10.36 -15.33
CA CYS A 454 6.13 9.23 -15.65
C CYS A 454 7.61 9.54 -15.41
N ARG A 455 8.07 10.77 -15.70
CA ARG A 455 9.43 11.21 -15.32
C ARG A 455 9.63 11.27 -13.81
N ARG A 456 8.61 11.68 -13.04
CA ARG A 456 8.68 11.62 -11.57
C ARG A 456 8.78 10.18 -11.08
N PHE A 457 8.01 9.24 -11.64
CA PHE A 457 8.17 7.83 -11.29
C PHE A 457 9.57 7.30 -11.57
N ARG A 458 10.17 7.73 -12.69
CA ARG A 458 11.57 7.39 -13.02
C ARG A 458 12.55 7.94 -11.99
N ALA A 459 12.36 9.18 -11.52
CA ALA A 459 13.17 9.77 -10.46
C ALA A 459 12.98 9.06 -9.09
N GLU A 460 11.76 8.64 -8.78
CA GLU A 460 11.40 7.91 -7.56
C GLU A 460 11.99 6.48 -7.49
N PHE A 461 12.62 5.97 -8.56
CA PHE A 461 13.42 4.75 -8.48
C PHE A 461 14.75 4.95 -7.75
N PHE A 462 15.22 6.18 -7.61
CA PHE A 462 16.46 6.47 -6.90
C PHE A 462 16.20 6.81 -5.44
N LEU A 463 17.06 6.28 -4.59
CA LEU A 463 17.00 6.37 -3.14
C LEU A 463 18.27 7.04 -2.65
N PHE A 464 18.14 7.82 -1.57
CA PHE A 464 19.27 8.41 -0.88
C PHE A 464 19.31 7.96 0.58
N GLU A 465 20.49 7.59 1.05
CA GLU A 465 20.74 7.19 2.44
C GLU A 465 22.05 7.82 2.91
N LEU A 466 22.12 8.28 4.16
CA LEU A 466 23.37 8.66 4.80
C LEU A 466 24.23 7.42 5.07
N ASP A 467 25.55 7.55 4.95
CA ASP A 467 26.46 6.46 5.30
C ASP A 467 26.51 6.31 6.83
N GLU A 468 26.04 5.17 7.32
CA GLU A 468 26.02 4.85 8.76
C GLU A 468 27.42 4.87 9.40
N ARG A 469 28.47 4.59 8.60
CA ARG A 469 29.89 4.60 9.06
C ARG A 469 30.43 6.01 9.23
N TYR A 470 29.85 6.98 8.54
CA TYR A 470 30.28 8.38 8.55
C TYR A 470 29.08 9.29 8.84
N PRO A 471 28.52 9.23 10.06
CA PRO A 471 27.37 10.05 10.43
C PRO A 471 27.69 11.54 10.29
N PRO A 472 26.68 12.39 10.02
CA PRO A 472 26.89 13.83 9.88
C PRO A 472 27.63 14.43 11.08
N HIS A 473 28.72 15.14 10.83
CA HIS A 473 29.53 15.77 11.87
C HIS A 473 29.78 17.23 11.56
N PHE A 474 29.79 18.06 12.60
CA PHE A 474 29.98 19.50 12.44
C PHE A 474 31.48 19.82 12.30
N SER A 475 31.85 20.47 11.20
CA SER A 475 33.24 20.88 10.92
C SER A 475 33.27 22.10 10.02
N ARG A 476 34.16 23.06 10.34
CA ARG A 476 34.37 24.30 9.56
C ARG A 476 33.08 25.12 9.32
N GLY A 477 32.18 25.16 10.30
CA GLY A 477 30.97 25.98 10.24
C GLY A 477 29.77 25.35 9.52
N ALA A 478 29.87 24.09 9.07
CA ALA A 478 28.77 23.34 8.47
C ALA A 478 28.80 21.87 8.91
N TYR A 479 27.70 21.15 8.74
CA TYR A 479 27.67 19.70 8.88
C TYR A 479 28.19 19.05 7.61
N GLN A 480 29.22 18.21 7.74
CA GLN A 480 29.74 17.39 6.66
C GLN A 480 28.97 16.06 6.65
N CYS A 481 28.42 15.71 5.50
CA CYS A 481 27.58 14.55 5.29
C CYS A 481 28.15 13.67 4.18
N THR A 482 28.14 12.36 4.40
CA THR A 482 28.42 11.35 3.39
C THR A 482 27.15 10.53 3.19
N GLY A 483 26.80 10.26 1.94
CA GLY A 483 25.63 9.44 1.62
C GLY A 483 25.83 8.61 0.37
N HIS A 484 24.87 7.72 0.12
CA HIS A 484 24.82 6.83 -1.03
C HIS A 484 23.53 7.03 -1.79
N ILE A 485 23.63 7.07 -3.12
CA ILE A 485 22.48 7.06 -4.03
C ILE A 485 22.43 5.69 -4.68
N SER A 486 21.28 5.01 -4.58
CA SER A 486 21.08 3.67 -5.15
C SER A 486 19.76 3.58 -5.92
N CYS A 487 19.62 2.56 -6.76
CA CYS A 487 18.40 2.30 -7.51
C CYS A 487 17.56 1.21 -6.81
N ARG A 488 16.24 1.38 -6.83
CA ARG A 488 15.25 0.40 -6.36
C ARG A 488 15.16 -0.82 -7.29
N LEU A 489 15.43 -0.65 -8.58
CA LEU A 489 15.54 -1.76 -9.54
C LEU A 489 16.89 -2.47 -9.37
N ARG A 490 16.96 -3.76 -9.75
CA ARG A 490 18.14 -4.61 -9.53
C ARG A 490 18.83 -5.01 -10.82
N ALA A 491 20.15 -4.93 -10.83
CA ALA A 491 20.97 -5.40 -11.94
C ALA A 491 20.70 -6.86 -12.27
N LYS A 492 20.94 -7.22 -13.54
CA LYS A 492 20.62 -8.54 -14.11
C LYS A 492 19.13 -8.85 -14.22
N THR A 493 18.26 -7.86 -14.04
CA THR A 493 16.85 -7.97 -14.44
C THR A 493 16.60 -7.14 -15.70
N PRO A 494 15.71 -7.60 -16.60
CA PRO A 494 15.45 -6.89 -17.87
C PRO A 494 14.91 -5.47 -17.64
N GLU A 495 14.18 -5.25 -16.55
CA GLU A 495 13.63 -3.93 -16.21
C GLU A 495 14.74 -2.95 -15.82
N TYR A 496 15.74 -3.40 -15.05
CA TYR A 496 16.88 -2.55 -14.68
C TYR A 496 17.74 -2.24 -15.89
N GLU A 497 18.09 -3.26 -16.68
CA GLU A 497 18.94 -3.08 -17.86
C GLU A 497 18.29 -2.13 -18.86
N GLY A 498 17.00 -2.33 -19.15
CA GLY A 498 16.24 -1.44 -20.03
C GLY A 498 16.14 -0.01 -19.48
N PHE A 499 15.87 0.14 -18.17
CA PHE A 499 15.80 1.46 -17.54
C PHE A 499 17.13 2.21 -17.57
N MET A 500 18.23 1.55 -17.20
CA MET A 500 19.55 2.15 -17.19
C MET A 500 20.05 2.49 -18.60
N GLN A 501 19.80 1.63 -19.59
CA GLN A 501 20.11 1.92 -20.99
C GLN A 501 19.40 3.18 -21.49
N GLN A 502 18.12 3.38 -21.12
CA GLN A 502 17.38 4.59 -21.46
C GLN A 502 17.96 5.84 -20.80
N LEU A 503 18.40 5.75 -19.55
CA LEU A 503 19.04 6.88 -18.87
C LEU A 503 20.38 7.24 -19.52
N CYS A 504 21.20 6.24 -19.84
CA CYS A 504 22.47 6.45 -20.54
C CYS A 504 22.25 7.07 -21.94
N SER A 505 21.30 6.56 -22.72
CA SER A 505 21.05 7.05 -24.08
C SER A 505 20.52 8.48 -24.13
N LYS A 506 19.80 8.91 -23.08
CA LYS A 506 19.29 10.26 -22.92
C LYS A 506 20.26 11.23 -22.25
N GLY A 507 21.46 10.77 -21.87
CA GLY A 507 22.43 11.58 -21.14
C GLY A 507 21.90 12.06 -19.78
N ALA A 508 21.08 11.24 -19.12
CA ALA A 508 20.55 11.58 -17.81
C ALA A 508 21.66 11.54 -16.75
N CYS A 509 21.49 12.29 -15.66
CA CYS A 509 22.44 12.31 -14.55
C CYS A 509 21.72 12.60 -13.23
N ILE A 510 22.37 12.28 -12.11
CA ILE A 510 21.89 12.64 -10.78
C ILE A 510 22.67 13.87 -10.29
N GLN A 511 21.94 14.88 -9.83
CA GLN A 511 22.51 16.12 -9.33
C GLN A 511 22.25 16.29 -7.83
N LEU A 512 23.32 16.61 -7.10
CA LEU A 512 23.29 17.02 -5.69
C LEU A 512 24.12 18.29 -5.53
N GLY A 513 23.46 19.44 -5.42
CA GLY A 513 24.14 20.74 -5.42
C GLY A 513 24.96 20.94 -6.70
N GLY A 514 26.28 21.11 -6.55
CA GLY A 514 27.21 21.23 -7.68
C GLY A 514 27.78 19.90 -8.20
N GLN A 515 27.47 18.78 -7.56
CA GLN A 515 27.92 17.45 -8.01
C GLN A 515 26.96 16.90 -9.04
N VAL A 516 27.53 16.40 -10.15
CA VAL A 516 26.81 15.72 -11.23
C VAL A 516 27.37 14.30 -11.33
N LEU A 517 26.49 13.32 -11.24
CA LEU A 517 26.79 11.89 -11.32
C LEU A 517 26.19 11.35 -12.61
N GLU A 518 27.05 11.06 -13.59
CA GLU A 518 26.63 10.52 -14.88
C GLU A 518 26.49 9.00 -14.83
N PHE A 519 25.52 8.48 -15.59
CA PHE A 519 25.38 7.04 -15.77
C PHE A 519 26.30 6.55 -16.89
N THR A 520 27.05 5.49 -16.62
CA THR A 520 27.98 4.88 -17.58
C THR A 520 27.41 3.57 -18.13
N PRO A 521 27.86 3.10 -19.31
CA PRO A 521 27.45 1.79 -19.84
C PRO A 521 27.74 0.61 -18.89
N GLU A 522 28.76 0.73 -18.03
CA GLU A 522 29.07 -0.28 -17.01
C GLU A 522 28.00 -0.38 -15.92
N ASP A 523 27.29 0.73 -15.65
CA ASP A 523 26.24 0.80 -14.62
C ASP A 523 24.98 -0.01 -14.99
N VAL A 524 24.82 -0.35 -16.27
CA VAL A 524 23.72 -1.19 -16.77
C VAL A 524 23.80 -2.61 -16.21
N GLN A 525 25.01 -3.11 -15.90
CA GLN A 525 25.24 -4.50 -15.52
C GLN A 525 25.48 -4.71 -14.01
N LYS A 526 25.58 -3.63 -13.22
CA LYS A 526 25.86 -3.66 -11.78
C LYS A 526 24.86 -2.83 -11.00
N ASN A 527 24.53 -3.23 -9.78
CA ASN A 527 23.69 -2.42 -8.89
C ASN A 527 24.40 -1.10 -8.60
N ILE A 528 23.87 0.02 -9.11
CA ILE A 528 24.50 1.32 -8.87
C ILE A 528 24.51 1.68 -7.38
N ARG A 529 25.62 2.30 -6.97
CA ARG A 529 25.76 2.91 -5.66
C ARG A 529 26.75 4.07 -5.75
N PHE A 530 26.24 5.29 -5.90
CA PHE A 530 27.08 6.49 -5.94
C PHE A 530 27.33 7.00 -4.54
N SER A 531 28.60 7.17 -4.16
CA SER A 531 28.95 7.83 -2.90
C SER A 531 29.10 9.32 -3.13
N VAL A 532 28.40 10.13 -2.34
CA VAL A 532 28.43 11.59 -2.42
C VAL A 532 28.82 12.21 -1.09
N HIS A 533 29.55 13.32 -1.17
CA HIS A 533 30.02 14.08 -0.02
C HIS A 533 29.54 15.52 -0.14
N PHE A 534 28.83 16.03 0.85
CA PHE A 534 28.25 17.37 0.79
C PHE A 534 28.23 18.00 2.17
N SER A 535 27.96 19.29 2.21
CA SER A 535 27.82 20.02 3.47
C SER A 535 26.49 20.76 3.54
N VAL A 536 25.90 20.78 4.73
CA VAL A 536 24.67 21.52 5.01
C VAL A 536 24.93 22.51 6.16
N PRO A 537 24.41 23.75 6.11
CA PRO A 537 24.65 24.74 7.17
C PRO A 537 24.14 24.27 8.54
N CYS A 538 22.95 23.69 8.58
CA CYS A 538 22.39 23.05 9.77
C CYS A 538 21.66 21.74 9.39
N LEU A 539 21.39 20.89 10.37
CA LEU A 539 20.73 19.59 10.14
C LEU A 539 19.30 19.71 9.59
N ASP A 540 18.64 20.84 9.85
CA ASP A 540 17.29 21.17 9.35
C ASP A 540 17.32 21.85 7.97
N SER A 541 18.49 22.18 7.42
CA SER A 541 18.60 22.80 6.09
C SER A 541 18.18 21.79 5.00
N PRO A 542 17.24 22.16 4.11
CA PRO A 542 16.82 21.29 3.02
C PRO A 542 17.91 21.20 1.95
N PHE A 543 18.08 20.01 1.36
CA PHE A 543 18.89 19.80 0.16
C PHE A 543 18.17 18.83 -0.78
N SER A 544 18.30 19.06 -2.09
CA SER A 544 17.67 18.22 -3.11
C SER A 544 18.68 17.29 -3.78
N VAL A 545 18.25 16.05 -4.01
CA VAL A 545 18.87 15.14 -4.96
C VAL A 545 17.89 15.00 -6.13
N LYS A 546 18.36 15.28 -7.35
CA LYS A 546 17.49 15.30 -8.53
C LYS A 546 18.00 14.38 -9.62
N LEU A 547 17.09 13.65 -10.26
CA LEU A 547 17.34 13.04 -11.55
C LEU A 547 17.11 14.11 -12.62
N VAL A 548 18.13 14.39 -13.43
CA VAL A 548 18.04 15.29 -14.58
C VAL A 548 17.92 14.45 -15.83
N GLU A 549 16.79 14.56 -16.51
CA GLU A 549 16.50 13.90 -17.79
C GLU A 549 16.03 14.96 -18.78
N GLU A 550 16.67 15.04 -19.95
CA GLU A 550 16.31 15.99 -21.02
C GLU A 550 16.25 17.46 -20.54
N GLY A 551 17.20 17.85 -19.67
CA GLY A 551 17.32 19.22 -19.14
C GLY A 551 16.36 19.56 -18.00
N GLN A 552 15.47 18.65 -17.60
CA GLN A 552 14.57 18.85 -16.47
C GLN A 552 15.02 18.03 -15.25
N GLY A 553 15.29 18.70 -14.13
CA GLY A 553 15.63 18.07 -12.86
C GLY A 553 14.41 17.82 -11.97
N LEU A 554 14.13 16.56 -11.66
CA LEU A 554 13.06 16.16 -10.74
C LEU A 554 13.65 15.50 -9.49
N ASP A 555 13.10 15.82 -8.33
CA ASP A 555 13.49 15.24 -7.06
C ASP A 555 13.30 13.71 -7.05
N ILE A 556 14.29 12.99 -6.51
CA ILE A 556 14.22 11.55 -6.29
C ILE A 556 13.36 11.21 -5.07
N SER A 557 13.16 9.92 -4.77
CA SER A 557 12.29 9.51 -3.66
C SER A 557 12.71 10.10 -2.32
N GLY A 558 11.80 10.83 -1.67
CA GLY A 558 12.03 11.50 -0.39
C GLY A 558 12.70 12.87 -0.47
N SER A 559 13.23 13.28 -1.63
CA SER A 559 13.82 14.61 -1.84
C SER A 559 12.72 15.68 -1.97
N PRO A 560 12.93 16.92 -1.46
CA PRO A 560 14.09 17.41 -0.73
C PRO A 560 14.22 16.82 0.68
N PHE A 561 15.45 16.57 1.10
CA PHE A 561 15.79 15.98 2.39
C PHE A 561 16.26 17.03 3.38
N THR A 562 16.15 16.73 4.68
CA THR A 562 16.98 17.35 5.72
C THR A 562 17.86 16.26 6.33
N ALA A 563 19.08 16.61 6.74
CA ALA A 563 19.98 15.63 7.36
C ALA A 563 19.38 15.06 8.65
N LYS A 564 18.64 15.89 9.40
CA LYS A 564 17.88 15.47 10.59
C LYS A 564 16.80 14.44 10.27
N TRP A 565 16.04 14.62 9.18
CA TRP A 565 15.02 13.67 8.76
C TRP A 565 15.65 12.32 8.41
N LEU A 566 16.76 12.32 7.66
CA LEU A 566 17.49 11.09 7.32
C LEU A 566 18.08 10.38 8.54
N ILE A 567 18.70 11.12 9.46
CA ILE A 567 19.21 10.58 10.74
C ILE A 567 18.09 9.85 11.49
N ARG A 568 16.94 10.50 11.64
CA ARG A 568 15.79 9.93 12.35
C ARG A 568 15.23 8.70 11.64
N ARG A 569 15.07 8.77 10.31
CA ARG A 569 14.51 7.69 9.48
C ARG A 569 15.40 6.45 9.43
N GLN A 570 16.71 6.64 9.36
CA GLN A 570 17.69 5.54 9.39
C GLN A 570 18.07 5.12 10.82
N GLY A 571 17.58 5.82 11.85
CA GLY A 571 17.88 5.53 13.26
C GLY A 571 19.36 5.72 13.64
N LEU A 572 20.06 6.66 13.00
CA LEU A 572 21.51 6.85 13.19
C LEU A 572 21.88 7.44 14.56
N ASP A 573 20.93 8.06 15.24
CA ASP A 573 21.02 8.63 16.58
C ASP A 573 20.57 7.67 17.69
N MET A 574 20.13 6.46 17.33
CA MET A 574 19.65 5.45 18.29
C MET A 574 20.83 4.69 18.93
N ASN A 575 21.49 5.34 19.88
CA ASN A 575 22.71 4.83 20.55
C ASN A 575 22.51 3.50 21.30
N PHE A 576 21.27 3.14 21.63
CA PHE A 576 20.92 1.90 22.32
C PHE A 576 20.34 0.82 21.37
N GLY A 577 20.46 1.03 20.05
CA GLY A 577 19.91 0.16 19.02
C GLY A 577 18.53 0.60 18.55
N THR A 578 18.11 0.09 17.39
CA THR A 578 16.80 0.37 16.80
C THR A 578 15.75 -0.62 17.26
N THR A 579 14.46 -0.32 17.05
CA THR A 579 13.37 -1.17 17.52
C THR A 579 13.20 -2.48 16.72
N ASP A 580 13.91 -2.60 15.60
CA ASP A 580 14.11 -3.81 14.78
C ASP A 580 15.49 -4.46 15.01
N HIS A 581 16.17 -4.11 16.11
CA HIS A 581 17.45 -4.68 16.54
C HIS A 581 18.58 -4.57 15.50
N ARG A 582 18.55 -3.59 14.58
CA ARG A 582 19.70 -3.29 13.72
C ARG A 582 20.87 -2.91 14.60
N LYS A 583 21.91 -3.74 14.58
CA LYS A 583 23.20 -3.37 15.14
C LYS A 583 23.79 -2.30 14.23
N ARG A 584 24.14 -1.15 14.79
CA ARG A 584 25.02 -0.19 14.10
C ARG A 584 26.24 -0.98 13.65
N ARG A 585 26.53 -1.05 12.35
CA ARG A 585 27.78 -1.67 11.88
C ARG A 585 28.90 -0.98 12.64
N ALA A 586 29.60 -1.73 13.48
CA ALA A 586 30.59 -1.16 14.37
C ALA A 586 31.58 -0.33 13.54
N PHE A 587 32.04 0.78 14.11
CA PHE A 587 33.30 1.38 13.69
C PHE A 587 34.38 0.30 13.88
N GLU A 588 34.61 -0.52 12.85
CA GLU A 588 35.91 -1.17 12.71
C GLU A 588 36.88 -0.02 12.53
N SER A 589 37.63 0.24 13.60
CA SER A 589 38.70 1.21 13.64
C SER A 589 39.54 1.05 12.37
N LEU A 590 39.62 2.13 11.60
CA LEU A 590 40.57 2.35 10.52
C LEU A 590 42.01 2.37 11.08
N ASP A 591 42.46 1.25 11.63
CA ASP A 591 43.86 0.97 11.94
C ASP A 591 44.22 -0.39 11.30
N GLU A 592 43.70 -0.68 10.10
CA GLU A 592 44.42 -1.50 9.13
C GLU A 592 45.61 -0.67 8.63
N ARG A 593 46.63 -0.56 9.48
CA ARG A 593 47.97 -0.27 9.00
C ARG A 593 48.33 -1.38 8.02
N GLU A 594 48.79 -0.97 6.84
CA GLU A 594 49.47 -1.81 5.86
C GLU A 594 50.29 -2.93 6.54
N PRO A 595 50.30 -4.16 5.99
CA PRO A 595 51.06 -5.25 6.57
C PRO A 595 52.55 -4.92 6.53
N LYS A 596 53.06 -4.37 7.65
CA LYS A 596 54.49 -4.18 7.84
C LYS A 596 55.14 -5.55 7.80
N ARG A 597 55.93 -5.77 6.75
CA ARG A 597 56.89 -6.88 6.58
C ARG A 597 57.46 -7.32 7.93
N ARG A 598 57.14 -8.56 8.34
CA ARG A 598 57.81 -9.25 9.45
C ARG A 598 59.33 -9.23 9.20
N LYS A 599 60.06 -8.38 9.91
CA LYS A 599 61.50 -8.56 10.10
C LYS A 599 61.70 -9.66 11.13
N ARG A 600 62.23 -10.78 10.64
CA ARG A 600 62.76 -11.91 11.39
C ARG A 600 63.86 -11.37 12.32
N TRP A 601 63.71 -11.51 13.62
CA TRP A 601 64.83 -11.43 14.54
C TRP A 601 65.17 -12.85 14.96
N VAL A 602 66.35 -13.26 14.52
CA VAL A 602 67.14 -14.35 15.07
C VAL A 602 67.60 -13.88 16.45
N TYR A 603 67.29 -14.64 17.50
CA TYR A 603 68.24 -15.24 18.45
C TYR A 603 67.49 -16.21 19.35
#